data_AF-A0A1G7ZW09-F1
#
_entry.id   AF-A0A1G7ZW09-F1
#
_cell.length_a   1.000
_cell.length_b   1.000
_cell.length_c   1.000
_cell.angle_alpha   90.00
_cell.angle_beta   90.00
_cell.angle_gamma   90.00
#
_symmetry.space_group_name_H-M   'P 1'
#
loop_
_entity.id
_entity.type
_entity.pdbx_description
1 polymer ?
#
loop_
_entity_poly.entity_id
_entity_poly.type
_entity_poly.pdbx_seq_one_letter_code
_entity_poly.pdbx_strand_id
1 'polypeptide(L)'
;MEWATGATARVAALACDRKGRLLPQLLAADAVRCALVVDLALADRVGLADDHLALDTTPTGFAPADGLLAAIEVEPERALAGWFGERRIGLDQIAEALVADGAWLARDPRLGRTRYRPADPERLRRDLRTTLVGPDPAPVDAAVVALGRTAHLVGELRTVGYHVAPPDVADDVAAAGPLAWLLADAVAFLLERRARYRWGDTVLD
;
A
#
# COMPACT_ATOMS: atom_id res chain seq x y z
N MET A 1 -5.34 -9.89 13.06
CA MET A 1 -4.83 -8.63 12.50
C MET A 1 -5.97 -7.62 12.51
N GLU A 2 -5.74 -6.36 12.93
CA GLU A 2 -6.73 -5.28 12.79
C GLU A 2 -6.41 -4.51 11.49
N TRP A 3 -7.19 -4.73 10.42
CA TRP A 3 -6.93 -4.11 9.11
C TRP A 3 -7.03 -2.58 9.16
N ALA A 4 -7.87 -2.05 10.05
CA ALA A 4 -8.08 -0.61 10.23
C ALA A 4 -6.81 0.17 10.60
N THR A 5 -5.84 -0.48 11.26
CA THR A 5 -4.58 0.13 11.72
C THR A 5 -3.36 -0.34 10.94
N GLY A 6 -3.52 -1.30 10.03
CA GLY A 6 -2.45 -1.80 9.17
C GLY A 6 -1.93 -0.76 8.17
N ALA A 7 -0.81 -1.09 7.53
CA ALA A 7 -0.22 -0.29 6.47
C ALA A 7 -1.20 -0.11 5.32
N THR A 8 -1.98 -1.14 4.97
CA THR A 8 -2.96 -1.12 3.87
C THR A 8 -3.98 -0.01 4.05
N ALA A 9 -4.65 0.06 5.21
CA ALA A 9 -5.65 1.08 5.48
C ALA A 9 -5.05 2.49 5.49
N ARG A 10 -3.84 2.65 6.06
CA ARG A 10 -3.16 3.94 6.17
C ARG A 10 -2.69 4.43 4.80
N VAL A 11 -2.06 3.58 3.99
CA VAL A 11 -1.64 3.93 2.62
C VAL A 11 -2.85 4.16 1.72
N ALA A 12 -3.92 3.37 1.85
CA ALA A 12 -5.17 3.59 1.11
C ALA A 12 -5.79 4.96 1.44
N ALA A 13 -5.70 5.40 2.70
CA ALA A 13 -6.18 6.72 3.08
C ALA A 13 -5.31 7.85 2.50
N LEU A 14 -3.99 7.65 2.40
CA LEU A 14 -3.11 8.57 1.69
C LEU A 14 -3.43 8.62 0.18
N ALA A 15 -3.89 7.49 -0.38
CA ALA A 15 -4.41 7.36 -1.73
C ALA A 15 -5.85 7.89 -1.92
N CYS A 16 -6.44 8.56 -0.93
CA CYS A 16 -7.67 9.33 -1.07
C CYS A 16 -7.38 10.83 -1.20
N ASP A 17 -8.16 11.52 -2.03
CA ASP A 17 -8.18 12.98 -2.03
C ASP A 17 -8.95 13.56 -0.83
N ARG A 18 -8.92 14.88 -0.66
CA ARG A 18 -9.61 15.58 0.44
C ARG A 18 -11.14 15.36 0.45
N LYS A 19 -11.73 14.93 -0.66
CA LYS A 19 -13.16 14.64 -0.80
C LYS A 19 -13.48 13.16 -0.55
N GLY A 20 -12.47 12.33 -0.29
CA GLY A 20 -12.60 10.89 -0.10
C GLY A 20 -12.65 10.10 -1.41
N ARG A 21 -12.22 10.69 -2.53
CA ARG A 21 -12.15 9.96 -3.81
C ARG A 21 -10.83 9.24 -3.91
N LEU A 22 -10.86 7.99 -4.36
CA LEU A 22 -9.65 7.24 -4.68
C LEU A 22 -8.88 7.96 -5.80
N LEU A 23 -7.57 8.04 -5.61
CA LEU A 23 -6.65 8.57 -6.60
C LEU A 23 -6.63 7.67 -7.85
N PRO A 24 -6.81 8.21 -9.07
CA PRO A 24 -6.82 7.41 -10.29
C PRO A 24 -5.43 6.90 -10.70
N GLN A 25 -4.36 7.35 -10.03
CA GLN A 25 -3.00 6.98 -10.36
C GLN A 25 -2.75 5.51 -10.03
N LEU A 26 -2.29 4.76 -11.03
CA LEU A 26 -1.91 3.36 -10.88
C LEU A 26 -0.83 3.13 -9.80
N LEU A 27 0.09 4.08 -9.60
CA LEU A 27 1.10 3.99 -8.56
C LEU A 27 0.50 4.02 -7.14
N ALA A 28 -0.66 4.67 -6.96
CA ALA A 28 -1.37 4.64 -5.68
C ALA A 28 -1.95 3.25 -5.39
N ALA A 29 -2.50 2.59 -6.41
CA ALA A 29 -2.96 1.20 -6.30
C ALA A 29 -1.78 0.23 -6.07
N ASP A 30 -0.66 0.40 -6.79
CA ASP A 30 0.57 -0.37 -6.60
C ASP A 30 1.08 -0.23 -5.14
N ALA A 31 1.09 0.98 -4.58
CA ALA A 31 1.55 1.22 -3.21
C ALA A 31 0.64 0.57 -2.15
N VAL A 32 -0.67 0.59 -2.37
CA VAL A 32 -1.64 -0.07 -1.46
C VAL A 32 -1.50 -1.59 -1.53
N ARG A 33 -1.24 -2.16 -2.71
CA ARG A 33 -0.94 -3.60 -2.84
C ARG A 33 0.36 -3.98 -2.13
N CYS A 34 1.41 -3.17 -2.25
CA CYS A 34 2.64 -3.37 -1.49
C CYS A 34 2.36 -3.37 0.03
N ALA A 35 1.54 -2.43 0.50
CA ALA A 35 1.14 -2.35 1.90
C ALA A 35 0.34 -3.58 2.36
N LEU A 36 -0.48 -4.17 1.49
CA LEU A 36 -1.19 -5.43 1.75
C LEU A 36 -0.24 -6.59 2.01
N VAL A 37 0.80 -6.74 1.18
CA VAL A 37 1.80 -7.79 1.39
C VAL A 37 2.59 -7.56 2.68
N VAL A 38 2.91 -6.31 3.01
CA VAL A 38 3.55 -5.96 4.28
C VAL A 38 2.68 -6.33 5.48
N ASP A 39 1.38 -6.01 5.45
CA ASP A 39 0.46 -6.41 6.52
C ASP A 39 0.41 -7.93 6.67
N LEU A 40 0.34 -8.68 5.56
CA LEU A 40 0.40 -10.14 5.58
C LEU A 40 1.69 -10.67 6.22
N ALA A 41 2.84 -10.07 5.91
CA ALA A 41 4.11 -10.45 6.53
C ALA A 41 4.19 -10.09 8.02
N LEU A 42 3.63 -8.93 8.43
CA LEU A 42 3.52 -8.54 9.83
C LEU A 42 2.66 -9.49 10.67
N ALA A 43 1.73 -10.21 10.04
CA ALA A 43 0.91 -11.22 10.69
C ALA A 43 1.40 -12.65 10.43
N ASP A 44 2.67 -12.82 10.04
CA ASP A 44 3.31 -14.10 9.79
C ASP A 44 2.58 -14.97 8.74
N ARG A 45 1.86 -14.33 7.81
CA ARG A 45 1.14 -15.02 6.72
C ARG A 45 1.98 -15.19 5.47
N VAL A 46 2.99 -14.33 5.31
CA VAL A 46 3.97 -14.36 4.22
C VAL A 46 5.35 -14.16 4.83
N GLY A 47 6.24 -15.12 4.64
CA GLY A 47 7.63 -15.06 5.10
C GLY A 47 8.59 -15.53 4.02
N LEU A 48 9.89 -15.40 4.28
CA LEU A 48 10.95 -15.97 3.44
C LEU A 48 11.53 -17.21 4.13
N ALA A 49 11.56 -18.34 3.44
CA ALA A 49 12.20 -19.58 3.90
C ALA A 49 13.03 -20.17 2.76
N ASP A 50 14.34 -20.40 2.97
CA ASP A 50 15.22 -21.13 2.05
C ASP A 50 15.00 -20.86 0.54
N ASP A 51 14.84 -19.58 0.16
CA ASP A 51 14.60 -19.07 -1.21
C ASP A 51 13.17 -19.17 -1.77
N HIS A 52 12.17 -19.53 -0.96
CA HIS A 52 10.74 -19.48 -1.32
C HIS A 52 9.92 -18.69 -0.31
N LEU A 53 8.69 -18.34 -0.69
CA LEU A 53 7.74 -17.71 0.23
C LEU A 53 7.09 -18.78 1.11
N ALA A 54 7.23 -18.63 2.42
CA ALA A 54 6.44 -19.39 3.40
C ALA A 54 5.05 -18.74 3.52
N LEU A 55 3.99 -19.53 3.42
CA LEU A 55 2.61 -19.04 3.38
C LEU A 55 1.73 -19.72 4.43
N ASP A 56 0.92 -18.92 5.12
CA ASP A 56 -0.23 -19.38 5.88
C ASP A 56 -1.51 -18.89 5.19
N THR A 57 -2.21 -19.82 4.53
CA THR A 57 -3.42 -19.57 3.75
C THR A 57 -4.71 -19.63 4.57
N THR A 58 -4.61 -19.71 5.90
CA THR A 58 -5.80 -19.65 6.76
C THR A 58 -6.55 -18.33 6.50
N PRO A 59 -7.87 -18.36 6.25
CA PRO A 59 -8.65 -17.18 5.89
C PRO A 59 -8.50 -16.04 6.91
N THR A 60 -8.23 -14.85 6.40
CA THR A 60 -8.06 -13.62 7.18
C THR A 60 -9.38 -12.87 7.39
N GLY A 61 -10.40 -13.19 6.58
CA GLY A 61 -11.68 -12.47 6.57
C GLY A 61 -11.64 -11.17 5.75
N PHE A 62 -10.52 -10.87 5.12
CA PHE A 62 -10.34 -9.70 4.26
C PHE A 62 -10.11 -10.16 2.82
N ALA A 63 -11.15 -10.06 1.99
CA ALA A 63 -11.19 -10.68 0.67
C ALA A 63 -9.97 -10.39 -0.24
N PRO A 64 -9.40 -9.17 -0.29
CA PRO A 64 -8.18 -8.91 -1.05
C PRO A 64 -6.95 -9.68 -0.54
N ALA A 65 -6.81 -9.84 0.77
CA ALA A 65 -5.73 -10.62 1.38
C ALA A 65 -5.91 -12.12 1.08
N ASP A 66 -7.13 -12.63 1.27
CA ASP A 66 -7.46 -14.04 1.04
C ASP A 66 -7.27 -14.40 -0.45
N GLY A 67 -7.71 -13.53 -1.36
CA GLY A 67 -7.50 -13.70 -2.80
C GLY A 67 -6.03 -13.64 -3.21
N LEU A 68 -5.21 -12.82 -2.54
CA LEU A 68 -3.77 -12.77 -2.78
C LEU A 68 -3.09 -14.05 -2.29
N LEU A 69 -3.37 -14.48 -1.05
CA LEU A 69 -2.79 -15.71 -0.47
C LEU A 69 -3.13 -16.93 -1.33
N ALA A 70 -4.38 -17.08 -1.75
CA ALA A 70 -4.81 -18.14 -2.64
C ALA A 70 -4.10 -18.08 -4.01
N ALA A 71 -3.82 -16.89 -4.54
CA ALA A 71 -3.08 -16.76 -5.79
C ALA A 71 -1.61 -17.15 -5.63
N ILE A 72 -0.96 -16.77 -4.53
CA ILE A 72 0.43 -17.15 -4.25
C ILE A 72 0.54 -18.66 -4.06
N GLU A 73 -0.43 -19.29 -3.39
CA GLU A 73 -0.47 -20.75 -3.23
C GLU A 73 -0.52 -21.51 -4.58
N VAL A 74 -1.18 -20.93 -5.59
CA VAL A 74 -1.28 -21.54 -6.92
C VAL A 74 -0.02 -21.33 -7.77
N GLU A 75 0.71 -20.23 -7.58
CA GLU A 75 1.92 -19.88 -8.35
C GLU A 75 3.11 -19.55 -7.43
N PRO A 76 3.57 -20.46 -6.55
CA PRO A 76 4.56 -20.15 -5.51
C PRO A 76 5.94 -19.74 -6.08
N GLU A 77 6.25 -20.16 -7.30
CA GLU A 77 7.48 -19.80 -8.02
C GLU A 77 7.48 -18.38 -8.59
N ARG A 78 6.34 -17.69 -8.59
CA ARG A 78 6.23 -16.33 -9.12
C ARG A 78 6.99 -15.36 -8.21
N ALA A 79 7.86 -14.57 -8.82
CA ALA A 79 8.63 -13.55 -8.12
C ALA A 79 7.74 -12.55 -7.36
N LEU A 80 8.20 -12.11 -6.18
CA LEU A 80 7.50 -11.20 -5.29
C LEU A 80 7.03 -9.90 -5.98
N ALA A 81 7.86 -9.32 -6.85
CA ALA A 81 7.49 -8.14 -7.64
C ALA A 81 6.24 -8.37 -8.53
N GLY A 82 6.03 -9.61 -8.97
CA GLY A 82 4.82 -10.01 -9.68
C GLY A 82 3.56 -9.89 -8.82
N TRP A 83 3.65 -10.15 -7.52
CA TRP A 83 2.53 -10.04 -6.58
C TRP A 83 2.20 -8.60 -6.22
N PHE A 84 3.20 -7.72 -6.09
CA PHE A 84 2.97 -6.27 -5.94
C PHE A 84 2.19 -5.66 -7.11
N GLY A 85 2.40 -6.21 -8.31
CA GLY A 85 1.72 -5.80 -9.54
C GLY A 85 0.39 -6.50 -9.81
N GLU A 86 -0.17 -7.27 -8.88
CA GLU A 86 -1.38 -8.07 -9.10
C GLU A 86 -2.61 -7.17 -9.35
N ARG A 87 -2.97 -7.01 -10.63
CA ARG A 87 -4.01 -6.07 -11.06
C ARG A 87 -5.42 -6.51 -10.70
N ARG A 88 -5.63 -7.79 -10.38
CA ARG A 88 -6.93 -8.26 -9.89
C ARG A 88 -7.32 -7.58 -8.59
N ILE A 89 -6.33 -7.14 -7.78
CA ILE A 89 -6.54 -6.43 -6.52
C ILE A 89 -6.47 -4.93 -6.76
N GLY A 90 -7.62 -4.33 -7.04
CA GLY A 90 -7.75 -2.89 -7.27
C GLY A 90 -7.81 -2.06 -5.97
N LEU A 91 -7.55 -0.75 -6.08
CA LEU A 91 -7.70 0.18 -4.95
C LEU A 91 -9.16 0.30 -4.49
N ASP A 92 -10.10 0.16 -5.41
CA ASP A 92 -11.53 0.06 -5.16
C ASP A 92 -11.87 -1.19 -4.33
N GLN A 93 -11.35 -2.36 -4.70
CA GLN A 93 -11.55 -3.59 -3.93
C GLN A 93 -11.00 -3.50 -2.51
N ILE A 94 -9.84 -2.85 -2.33
CA ILE A 94 -9.29 -2.60 -0.99
C ILE A 94 -10.20 -1.68 -0.19
N ALA A 95 -10.69 -0.59 -0.80
CA ALA A 95 -11.59 0.33 -0.13
C ALA A 95 -12.93 -0.34 0.24
N GLU A 96 -13.49 -1.17 -0.64
CA GLU A 96 -14.69 -1.94 -0.39
C GLU A 96 -14.50 -2.97 0.74
N ALA A 97 -13.36 -3.66 0.76
CA ALA A 97 -13.03 -4.59 1.83
C ALA A 97 -12.85 -3.86 3.18
N LEU A 98 -12.22 -2.68 3.20
CA LEU A 98 -12.14 -1.84 4.40
C LEU A 98 -13.51 -1.35 4.88
N VAL A 99 -14.48 -1.17 3.97
CA VAL A 99 -15.87 -0.87 4.34
C VAL A 99 -16.56 -2.10 4.91
N ALA A 100 -16.37 -3.27 4.31
CA ALA A 100 -16.93 -4.54 4.80
C ALA A 100 -16.41 -4.92 6.19
N ASP A 101 -15.13 -4.64 6.47
CA ASP A 101 -14.49 -4.81 7.78
C ASP A 101 -14.93 -3.75 8.81
N GLY A 102 -15.67 -2.72 8.40
CA GLY A 102 -16.11 -1.62 9.27
C GLY A 102 -15.03 -0.59 9.58
N ALA A 103 -13.81 -0.75 9.06
CA ALA A 103 -12.72 0.22 9.19
C ALA A 103 -13.05 1.55 8.50
N TRP A 104 -13.77 1.48 7.37
CA TRP A 104 -14.14 2.61 6.52
C TRP A 104 -15.65 2.71 6.32
N LEU A 105 -16.10 3.87 5.87
CA LEU A 105 -17.49 4.16 5.49
C LEU A 105 -17.54 4.60 4.03
N ALA A 106 -18.39 3.92 3.26
CA ALA A 106 -18.81 4.43 1.96
C ALA A 106 -19.68 5.69 2.15
N ARG A 107 -19.54 6.65 1.24
CA ARG A 107 -20.32 7.88 1.17
C ARG A 107 -21.00 7.97 -0.18
N ASP A 108 -22.11 8.70 -0.22
CA ASP A 108 -22.87 8.91 -1.45
C ASP A 108 -21.96 9.29 -2.62
N PRO A 109 -22.10 8.60 -3.75
CA PRO A 109 -21.31 8.90 -4.92
C PRO A 109 -21.59 10.34 -5.38
N ARG A 110 -20.55 11.00 -5.90
CA ARG A 110 -20.71 12.28 -6.62
C ARG A 110 -20.16 12.09 -8.02
N LEU A 111 -20.98 12.38 -9.03
CA LEU A 111 -20.63 12.19 -10.45
C LEU A 111 -20.22 10.73 -10.75
N GLY A 112 -20.99 9.77 -10.22
CA GLY A 112 -20.75 8.34 -10.43
C GLY A 112 -19.52 7.76 -9.73
N ARG A 113 -18.77 8.56 -8.96
CA ARG A 113 -17.59 8.09 -8.22
C ARG A 113 -17.92 7.92 -6.74
N THR A 114 -17.79 6.69 -6.25
CA THR A 114 -17.89 6.36 -4.82
C THR A 114 -16.84 7.14 -4.04
N ARG A 115 -17.21 7.54 -2.84
CA ARG A 115 -16.33 8.26 -1.92
C ARG A 115 -16.23 7.46 -0.64
N TYR A 116 -15.06 7.52 -0.02
CA TYR A 116 -14.76 6.78 1.19
C TYR A 116 -14.26 7.72 2.27
N ARG A 117 -14.42 7.31 3.52
CA ARG A 117 -13.73 7.91 4.66
C ARG A 117 -13.44 6.82 5.69
N PRO A 118 -12.38 6.96 6.50
CA PRO A 118 -12.22 6.13 7.69
C PRO A 118 -13.42 6.27 8.63
N ALA A 119 -13.79 5.20 9.34
CA ALA A 119 -14.83 5.22 10.35
C ALA A 119 -14.43 6.13 11.53
N ASP A 120 -13.16 6.10 11.92
CA ASP A 120 -12.55 7.03 12.88
C ASP A 120 -11.47 7.90 12.18
N PRO A 121 -11.87 9.03 11.57
CA PRO A 121 -10.93 9.90 10.87
C PRO A 121 -9.95 10.62 11.82
N GLU A 122 -10.31 10.81 13.09
CA GLU A 122 -9.42 11.47 14.06
C GLU A 122 -8.30 10.54 14.53
N ARG A 123 -8.63 9.27 14.79
CA ARG A 123 -7.61 8.24 15.05
C ARG A 123 -6.65 8.12 13.88
N LEU A 124 -7.16 7.97 12.65
CA LEU A 124 -6.27 7.87 11.48
C LEU A 124 -5.37 9.10 11.33
N ARG A 125 -5.89 10.32 11.52
CA ARG A 125 -5.05 11.54 11.45
C ARG A 125 -3.97 11.57 12.52
N ARG A 126 -4.29 11.12 13.75
CA ARG A 126 -3.33 11.01 14.84
C ARG A 126 -2.25 9.99 14.51
N ASP A 127 -2.65 8.83 14.02
CA ASP A 127 -1.76 7.76 13.60
C ASP A 127 -0.82 8.26 12.51
N LEU A 128 -1.36 8.77 11.39
CA LEU A 128 -0.55 9.31 10.29
C LEU A 128 0.38 10.44 10.73
N ARG A 129 -0.06 11.34 11.64
CA ARG A 129 0.81 12.38 12.17
C ARG A 129 1.98 11.80 12.97
N THR A 130 1.72 10.76 13.75
CA THR A 130 2.74 10.07 14.55
C THR A 130 3.68 9.28 13.64
N THR A 131 3.14 8.50 12.71
CA THR A 131 3.89 7.75 11.69
C THR A 131 4.83 8.64 10.88
N LEU A 132 4.38 9.83 10.46
CA LEU A 132 5.15 10.68 9.55
C LEU A 132 6.21 11.57 10.23
N VAL A 133 6.16 11.72 11.56
CA VAL A 133 6.98 12.71 12.30
C VAL A 133 7.62 12.13 13.57
N GLY A 134 7.22 10.93 13.99
CA GLY A 134 7.68 10.32 15.23
C GLY A 134 9.15 9.85 15.17
N PRO A 135 9.89 9.94 16.30
CA PRO A 135 11.16 9.24 16.43
C PRO A 135 10.91 7.72 16.53
N ASP A 136 11.82 6.92 15.99
CA ASP A 136 11.82 5.45 16.09
C ASP A 136 10.50 4.78 15.65
N PRO A 137 10.16 4.82 14.35
CA PRO A 137 8.89 4.30 13.85
C PRO A 137 8.80 2.78 14.07
N ALA A 138 7.60 2.30 14.45
CA ALA A 138 7.32 0.87 14.40
C ALA A 138 7.42 0.35 12.96
N PRO A 139 7.65 -0.96 12.72
CA PRO A 139 7.81 -1.48 11.36
C PRO A 139 6.66 -1.14 10.39
N VAL A 140 5.42 -1.15 10.90
CA VAL A 140 4.24 -0.73 10.12
C VAL A 140 4.28 0.75 9.75
N ASP A 141 4.76 1.60 10.65
CA ASP A 141 4.88 3.04 10.42
C ASP A 141 5.96 3.30 9.36
N ALA A 142 7.11 2.65 9.50
CA ALA A 142 8.21 2.71 8.54
C ALA A 142 7.75 2.31 7.12
N ALA A 143 6.96 1.25 7.00
CA ALA A 143 6.37 0.83 5.72
C ALA A 143 5.41 1.87 5.13
N VAL A 144 4.52 2.45 5.95
CA VAL A 144 3.60 3.52 5.50
C VAL A 144 4.38 4.73 5.00
N VAL A 145 5.44 5.13 5.70
CA VAL A 145 6.29 6.26 5.31
C VAL A 145 7.01 5.97 3.99
N ALA A 146 7.72 4.85 3.90
CA ALA A 146 8.48 4.48 2.72
C ALA A 146 7.57 4.39 1.47
N LEU A 147 6.49 3.60 1.54
CA LEU A 147 5.56 3.44 0.42
C LEU A 147 4.87 4.76 0.06
N GLY A 148 4.44 5.53 1.07
CA GLY A 148 3.80 6.83 0.87
C GLY A 148 4.73 7.84 0.20
N ARG A 149 6.00 7.90 0.61
CA ARG A 149 7.03 8.77 0.02
C ARG A 149 7.37 8.35 -1.40
N THR A 150 7.66 7.07 -1.64
CA THR A 150 8.00 6.55 -2.98
C THR A 150 6.86 6.78 -3.98
N ALA A 151 5.61 6.63 -3.55
CA ALA A 151 4.41 6.82 -4.38
C ALA A 151 3.87 8.26 -4.44
N HIS A 152 4.53 9.24 -3.78
CA HIS A 152 4.12 10.64 -3.72
C HIS A 152 2.72 10.87 -3.11
N LEU A 153 2.40 10.10 -2.08
CA LEU A 153 1.11 10.17 -1.37
C LEU A 153 1.16 11.03 -0.10
N VAL A 154 2.33 11.56 0.27
CA VAL A 154 2.56 12.32 1.51
C VAL A 154 3.06 13.74 1.26
N GLY A 155 2.65 14.68 2.12
CA GLY A 155 3.16 16.06 2.13
C GLY A 155 3.02 16.81 0.79
N GLU A 156 4.04 17.60 0.47
CA GLU A 156 4.15 18.37 -0.78
C GLU A 156 4.40 17.47 -2.01
N LEU A 157 4.84 16.23 -1.82
CA LEU A 157 5.06 15.30 -2.94
C LEU A 157 3.75 15.04 -3.72
N ARG A 158 2.61 15.13 -3.03
CA ARG A 158 1.27 15.01 -3.63
C ARG A 158 0.97 16.09 -4.68
N THR A 159 1.60 17.26 -4.58
CA THR A 159 1.31 18.41 -5.46
C THR A 159 2.26 18.50 -6.64
N VAL A 160 3.51 18.05 -6.48
CA VAL A 160 4.54 18.09 -7.54
C VAL A 160 4.44 16.95 -8.55
N GLY A 161 3.61 15.94 -8.28
CA GLY A 161 3.43 14.79 -9.17
C GLY A 161 4.72 13.98 -9.35
N TYR A 162 4.84 13.23 -10.45
CA TYR A 162 5.96 12.29 -10.66
C TYR A 162 7.19 12.91 -11.35
N HIS A 163 7.19 14.23 -11.56
CA HIS A 163 8.28 14.95 -12.25
C HIS A 163 9.53 15.13 -11.38
N VAL A 164 9.36 15.13 -10.06
CA VAL A 164 10.45 15.17 -9.08
C VAL A 164 10.85 13.76 -8.70
N ALA A 165 12.12 13.48 -8.43
CA ALA A 165 12.54 12.19 -7.90
C ALA A 165 11.88 11.96 -6.51
N PRO A 166 11.50 10.73 -6.15
CA PRO A 166 11.11 10.44 -4.78
C PRO A 166 12.30 10.69 -3.84
N PRO A 167 12.04 11.04 -2.57
CA PRO A 167 13.10 11.13 -1.59
C PRO A 167 13.76 9.76 -1.38
N ASP A 168 14.99 9.78 -0.87
CA ASP A 168 15.61 8.57 -0.36
C ASP A 168 14.81 8.06 0.86
N VAL A 169 14.56 6.76 0.88
CA VAL A 169 13.78 6.06 1.92
C VAL A 169 14.58 4.93 2.55
N ALA A 170 15.92 4.89 2.36
CA ALA A 170 16.77 3.84 2.91
C ALA A 170 16.64 3.70 4.44
N ASP A 171 16.59 4.82 5.16
CA ASP A 171 16.40 4.82 6.61
C ASP A 171 15.01 4.29 7.02
N ASP A 172 13.97 4.65 6.26
CA ASP A 172 12.61 4.12 6.48
C ASP A 172 12.57 2.60 6.21
N VAL A 173 13.28 2.12 5.19
CA VAL A 173 13.40 0.68 4.90
C VAL A 173 14.13 -0.04 6.02
N ALA A 174 15.24 0.50 6.51
CA ALA A 174 16.00 -0.08 7.61
C ALA A 174 15.17 -0.12 8.91
N ALA A 175 14.37 0.91 9.18
CA ALA A 175 13.50 0.98 10.35
C ALA A 175 12.37 -0.07 10.35
N ALA A 176 12.06 -0.69 9.20
CA ALA A 176 11.14 -1.83 9.14
C ALA A 176 11.70 -3.11 9.77
N GLY A 177 12.99 -3.12 10.17
CA GLY A 177 13.61 -4.20 10.95
C GLY A 177 13.54 -5.54 10.21
N PRO A 178 12.94 -6.59 10.79
CA PRO A 178 12.80 -7.91 10.14
C PRO A 178 12.10 -7.88 8.77
N LEU A 179 11.34 -6.82 8.46
CA LEU A 179 10.63 -6.67 7.19
C LEU A 179 11.39 -5.80 6.17
N ALA A 180 12.60 -5.34 6.49
CA ALA A 180 13.38 -4.48 5.60
C ALA A 180 13.58 -5.09 4.20
N TRP A 181 13.76 -6.41 4.10
CA TRP A 181 13.90 -7.12 2.82
C TRP A 181 12.65 -6.96 1.94
N LEU A 182 11.47 -7.17 2.50
CA LEU A 182 10.19 -7.10 1.80
C LEU A 182 9.88 -5.66 1.39
N LEU A 183 10.14 -4.72 2.31
CA LEU A 183 9.91 -3.31 2.04
C LEU A 183 10.89 -2.76 1.00
N ALA A 184 12.14 -3.23 0.98
CA ALA A 184 13.12 -2.90 -0.05
C ALA A 184 12.63 -3.34 -1.44
N ASP A 185 12.13 -4.57 -1.57
CA ASP A 185 11.57 -5.08 -2.84
C ASP A 185 10.33 -4.30 -3.27
N ALA A 186 9.45 -3.94 -2.33
CA ALA A 186 8.28 -3.12 -2.60
C ALA A 186 8.66 -1.71 -3.08
N VAL A 187 9.65 -1.08 -2.44
CA VAL A 187 10.18 0.23 -2.86
C VAL A 187 10.82 0.13 -4.24
N ALA A 188 11.65 -0.89 -4.49
CA ALA A 188 12.28 -1.12 -5.79
C ALA A 188 11.23 -1.30 -6.89
N PHE A 189 10.19 -2.10 -6.63
CA PHE A 189 9.05 -2.26 -7.54
C PHE A 189 8.37 -0.91 -7.84
N LEU A 190 8.05 -0.11 -6.82
CA LEU A 190 7.41 1.20 -7.02
C LEU A 190 8.31 2.16 -7.82
N LEU A 191 9.62 2.16 -7.58
CA LEU A 191 10.58 2.96 -8.33
C LEU A 191 10.64 2.55 -9.81
N GLU A 192 10.64 1.25 -10.08
CA GLU A 192 10.59 0.71 -11.45
C GLU A 192 9.29 1.11 -12.16
N ARG A 193 8.15 0.92 -11.49
CA ARG A 193 6.82 1.30 -12.01
C ARG A 193 6.75 2.80 -12.28
N ARG A 194 7.31 3.61 -11.39
CA ARG A 194 7.41 5.06 -11.52
C ARG A 194 8.23 5.48 -12.74
N ALA A 195 9.38 4.85 -12.98
CA ALA A 195 10.22 5.17 -14.13
C ALA A 195 9.45 5.02 -15.45
N ARG A 196 8.53 4.06 -15.53
CA ARG A 196 7.65 3.88 -16.69
C ARG A 196 6.62 5.01 -16.87
N TYR A 197 6.21 5.70 -15.79
CA TYR A 197 5.35 6.89 -15.90
C TYR A 197 6.09 8.13 -16.38
N ARG A 198 7.38 8.25 -16.04
CA ARG A 198 8.18 9.41 -16.44
C ARG A 198 8.31 9.48 -17.96
N TRP A 199 8.37 8.34 -18.65
CA TRP A 199 8.52 8.25 -20.12
C TRP A 199 7.19 8.25 -20.90
N GLY A 200 6.07 8.55 -20.23
CA GLY A 200 4.77 8.74 -20.89
C GLY A 200 4.65 10.03 -21.72
N ASP A 201 5.63 10.94 -21.64
CA ASP A 201 5.70 12.20 -22.40
C ASP A 201 6.63 12.12 -23.63
N THR A 202 6.99 10.92 -24.11
CA THR A 202 7.82 10.77 -25.31
C THR A 202 7.25 9.75 -26.29
N VAL A 203 5.99 9.92 -26.68
CA VAL A 203 5.48 9.51 -28.00
C VAL A 203 4.38 10.48 -28.43
N LEU A 204 4.79 11.58 -29.05
CA LEU A 204 4.02 12.25 -30.10
C LEU A 204 5.03 12.60 -31.20
N ASP A 205 5.25 11.62 -32.09
CA ASP A 205 5.59 11.87 -33.49
C ASP A 205 4.33 11.61 -34.33
#